data_AF-R9KFR1-F1
#
_entry.id   AF-R9KFR1-F1
#
_cell.length_a   1.000
_cell.length_b   1.000
_cell.length_c   1.000
_cell.angle_alpha   90.00
_cell.angle_beta   90.00
_cell.angle_gamma   90.00
#
_symmetry.space_group_name_H-M   'P 1'
#
loop_
_entity.id
_entity.type
_entity.pdbx_description
1 polymer ?
#
loop_
_entity_poly.entity_id
_entity_poly.type
_entity_poly.pdbx_seq_one_letter_code
_entity_poly.pdbx_strand_id
1 'polypeptide(L)'
;MNEAKNKNLFIRVSEKEKNIIEQNAKKCGLSVSEYLRQRALGYMPRAILPEIFFSFNDKLDELCVAVEGKIATDTEEKIIALIDGITAELILPQKEKAVV
;
A
#
# COMPACT_ATOMS: atom_id res chain seq x y z
N MET A 1 -13.44 28.19 -10.29
CA MET A 1 -13.40 26.76 -10.70
C MET A 1 -12.00 26.51 -11.21
N ASN A 2 -11.13 25.85 -10.43
CA ASN A 2 -9.74 25.60 -10.85
C ASN A 2 -9.73 24.50 -11.91
N GLU A 3 -9.40 24.84 -13.15
CA GLU A 3 -9.11 23.86 -14.19
C GLU A 3 -7.92 23.01 -13.75
N ALA A 4 -8.15 21.73 -13.47
CA ALA A 4 -7.07 20.79 -13.20
C ALA A 4 -6.24 20.63 -14.49
N LYS A 5 -5.13 21.37 -14.58
CA LYS A 5 -4.17 21.20 -15.67
C LYS A 5 -3.59 19.79 -15.61
N ASN A 6 -3.94 18.94 -16.58
CA ASN A 6 -3.34 17.62 -16.72
C ASN A 6 -1.83 17.76 -16.93
N LYS A 7 -1.05 17.24 -15.98
CA LYS A 7 0.41 17.16 -16.06
C LYS A 7 0.78 15.79 -16.60
N ASN A 8 1.44 15.75 -17.75
CA ASN A 8 1.90 14.52 -18.38
C ASN A 8 3.39 14.29 -18.07
N LEU A 9 3.75 13.03 -17.81
CA LEU A 9 5.14 12.60 -17.64
C LEU A 9 5.51 11.70 -18.80
N PHE A 10 6.59 12.04 -19.51
CA PHE A 10 7.14 11.23 -20.60
C PHE A 10 8.49 10.67 -20.18
N ILE A 11 8.67 9.36 -20.29
CA ILE A 11 9.90 8.67 -19.91
C ILE A 11 10.34 7.84 -21.12
N ARG A 12 11.62 7.91 -21.47
CA ARG A 12 12.22 7.05 -22.49
C ARG A 12 12.87 5.86 -21.81
N VAL A 13 12.52 4.67 -22.28
CA VAL A 13 13.02 3.40 -21.79
C VAL A 13 13.30 2.48 -22.96
N SER A 14 14.24 1.55 -22.79
CA SER A 14 14.42 0.42 -23.69
C SER A 14 13.27 -0.58 -23.58
N GLU A 15 13.12 -1.47 -24.56
CA GLU A 15 12.10 -2.53 -24.51
C GLU A 15 12.27 -3.45 -23.30
N LYS A 16 13.52 -3.71 -22.89
CA LYS A 16 13.82 -4.52 -21.70
C LYS A 16 13.33 -3.84 -20.42
N GLU A 17 13.60 -2.55 -20.25
CA GLU A 17 13.14 -1.77 -19.09
C GLU A 17 11.62 -1.66 -19.05
N LYS A 18 10.98 -1.46 -20.21
CA LYS A 18 9.53 -1.46 -20.35
C LYS A 18 8.92 -2.77 -19.85
N ASN A 19 9.44 -3.91 -20.28
CA ASN A 19 8.97 -5.22 -19.82
C ASN A 19 9.11 -5.40 -18.29
N ILE A 20 10.20 -4.91 -17.70
CA ILE A 20 10.40 -4.94 -16.24
C ILE A 20 9.36 -4.08 -15.53
N ILE A 21 9.10 -2.87 -16.04
CA ILE A 21 8.10 -1.94 -15.48
C ILE A 21 6.71 -2.58 -15.53
N GLU A 22 6.32 -3.16 -16.67
CA GLU A 22 5.02 -3.81 -16.85
C GLU A 22 4.84 -5.01 -15.91
N GLN A 23 5.87 -5.86 -15.78
CA GLN A 23 5.82 -7.00 -14.87
C GLN A 23 5.73 -6.57 -13.40
N ASN A 24 6.48 -5.54 -13.00
CA ASN A 24 6.43 -5.03 -11.63
C ASN A 24 5.09 -4.38 -11.32
N ALA A 25 4.57 -3.54 -12.23
CA ALA A 25 3.24 -2.94 -12.08
C ALA A 25 2.16 -4.03 -11.92
N LYS A 26 2.22 -5.08 -12.75
CA LYS A 26 1.30 -6.24 -12.66
C LYS A 26 1.40 -6.95 -11.31
N LYS A 27 2.62 -7.22 -10.81
CA LYS A 27 2.81 -7.84 -9.48
C LYS A 27 2.24 -6.96 -8.36
N CYS A 28 2.30 -5.65 -8.51
CA CYS A 28 1.72 -4.68 -7.59
C CYS A 28 0.21 -4.48 -7.76
N GLY A 29 -0.43 -5.08 -8.78
CA GLY A 29 -1.84 -4.83 -9.07
C GLY A 29 -2.13 -3.45 -9.63
N LEU A 30 -1.12 -2.75 -10.14
CA LEU A 30 -1.23 -1.37 -10.61
C LEU A 30 -1.19 -1.29 -12.13
N SER A 31 -1.79 -0.23 -12.67
CA SER A 31 -1.47 0.18 -14.04
C SER A 31 -0.02 0.68 -14.13
N VAL A 32 0.58 0.62 -15.32
CA VAL A 32 1.94 1.15 -15.56
C VAL A 32 2.04 2.62 -15.16
N SER A 33 1.03 3.43 -15.51
CA SER A 33 1.00 4.86 -15.19
C SER A 33 0.94 5.11 -13.68
N GLU A 34 0.19 4.31 -12.94
CA GLU A 34 0.10 4.44 -11.49
C GLU A 34 1.38 3.98 -10.79
N TYR A 35 1.94 2.84 -11.22
CA TYR A 35 3.24 2.36 -10.73
C TYR A 35 4.32 3.45 -10.89
N LEU A 36 4.43 4.02 -12.09
CA LEU A 36 5.41 5.08 -12.37
C LEU A 36 5.15 6.36 -11.56
N ARG A 37 3.88 6.74 -11.35
CA ARG A 37 3.53 7.89 -10.51
C ARG A 37 3.96 7.68 -9.07
N GLN A 38 3.72 6.49 -8.51
CA GLN A 38 4.16 6.15 -7.16
C GLN A 38 5.69 6.19 -7.03
N ARG A 39 6.41 5.57 -7.99
CA ARG A 39 7.88 5.64 -8.02
C ARG A 39 8.40 7.07 -8.13
N ALA A 40 7.79 7.91 -8.99
CA ALA A 40 8.18 9.31 -9.14
C ALA A 40 7.95 10.15 -7.87
N LEU A 41 7.00 9.75 -7.03
CA LEU A 41 6.72 10.35 -5.73
C LEU A 41 7.58 9.77 -4.59
N GLY A 42 8.51 8.87 -4.90
CA GLY A 42 9.41 8.22 -3.93
C GLY A 42 8.75 7.11 -3.13
N TYR A 43 7.62 6.57 -3.59
CA TYR A 43 7.03 5.38 -2.97
C TYR A 43 7.65 4.10 -3.52
N MET A 44 7.62 3.04 -2.70
CA MET A 44 7.90 1.66 -3.07
C MET A 44 6.58 0.89 -3.19
N PRO A 45 6.03 0.73 -4.41
CA PRO A 45 4.86 -0.10 -4.64
C PRO A 45 5.15 -1.54 -4.22
N ARG A 46 4.24 -2.15 -3.45
CA ARG A 46 4.37 -3.53 -2.98
C ARG A 46 3.61 -4.47 -3.89
N ALA A 47 4.08 -5.72 -3.96
CA ALA A 47 3.32 -6.76 -4.62
C ALA A 47 2.01 -7.01 -3.86
N ILE A 48 0.95 -7.38 -4.58
CA ILE A 48 -0.30 -7.79 -3.94
C ILE A 48 -0.02 -9.00 -3.03
N LEU A 49 -0.48 -8.91 -1.78
CA LEU A 49 -0.44 -10.03 -0.85
C LEU A 49 -1.42 -11.13 -1.26
N PRO A 50 -1.16 -12.40 -0.91
CA PRO A 50 -2.10 -13.48 -1.18
C PRO A 50 -3.49 -13.18 -0.62
N GLU A 51 -4.55 -13.62 -1.30
CA GLU A 51 -5.94 -13.36 -0.91
C GLU A 51 -6.24 -13.75 0.55
N ILE A 52 -5.62 -14.84 1.01
CA ILE A 52 -5.70 -15.35 2.39
C ILE A 52 -5.31 -14.28 3.42
N PHE A 53 -4.42 -13.35 3.08
CA PHE A 53 -4.01 -12.27 3.97
C PHE A 53 -5.16 -11.28 4.22
N PHE A 54 -5.99 -10.98 3.21
CA PHE A 54 -7.15 -10.11 3.40
C PHE A 54 -8.19 -10.79 4.28
N SER A 55 -8.46 -12.08 4.07
CA SER A 55 -9.33 -12.85 4.98
C SER A 55 -8.80 -12.94 6.41
N PHE A 56 -7.48 -12.90 6.60
CA PHE A 56 -6.88 -12.79 7.93
C PHE A 56 -7.12 -11.40 8.54
N ASN A 57 -6.96 -10.33 7.75
CA ASN A 57 -7.22 -8.96 8.19
C ASN A 57 -8.69 -8.76 8.60
N ASP A 58 -9.63 -9.29 7.83
CA ASP A 58 -11.06 -9.24 8.15
C ASP A 58 -11.37 -9.87 9.52
N LYS A 59 -10.67 -10.96 9.89
CA LYS A 59 -10.82 -11.58 11.21
C LYS A 59 -10.25 -10.73 12.35
N LEU A 60 -9.26 -9.89 12.08
CA LEU A 60 -8.76 -8.93 13.07
C LEU A 60 -9.81 -7.85 13.35
N ASP A 61 -10.51 -7.39 12.30
CA ASP A 61 -11.63 -6.45 12.46
C ASP A 61 -12.80 -7.09 13.23
N GLU A 62 -13.15 -8.35 12.91
CA GLU A 62 -14.14 -9.10 13.69
C GLU A 62 -13.75 -9.23 15.16
N LEU A 63 -12.46 -9.47 15.45
CA LEU A 63 -11.94 -9.53 16.82
C LEU A 63 -12.11 -8.17 17.52
N CYS A 64 -11.78 -7.06 16.86
CA CYS A 64 -11.98 -5.72 17.41
C CYS A 64 -13.43 -5.47 17.81
N VAL A 65 -14.39 -5.82 16.94
CA VAL A 65 -15.82 -5.72 17.23
C VAL A 65 -16.22 -6.65 18.39
N ALA A 66 -15.65 -7.86 18.43
CA ALA A 66 -15.97 -8.83 19.46
C ALA A 66 -15.49 -8.42 20.86
N VAL A 67 -14.42 -7.65 20.97
CA VAL A 67 -13.84 -7.22 22.26
C VAL A 67 -14.25 -5.81 22.71
N GLU A 68 -14.86 -5.02 21.81
CA GLU A 68 -15.29 -3.65 22.07
C GLU A 68 -16.16 -3.54 23.34
N GLY A 69 -15.72 -2.72 24.29
CA GLY A 69 -16.38 -2.48 25.57
C GLY A 69 -16.32 -3.65 26.55
N LYS A 70 -15.60 -4.74 26.23
CA LYS A 70 -15.45 -5.93 27.07
C LYS A 70 -14.09 -6.04 27.75
N ILE A 71 -13.12 -5.23 27.33
CA ILE A 71 -11.77 -5.18 27.90
C ILE A 71 -11.43 -3.75 28.33
N ALA A 72 -10.29 -3.58 29.02
CA ALA A 72 -9.84 -2.26 29.42
C ALA A 72 -9.53 -1.39 28.19
N THR A 73 -9.93 -0.12 28.20
CA THR A 73 -9.75 0.81 27.08
C THR A 73 -8.29 0.93 26.63
N ASP A 74 -7.33 0.96 27.56
CA ASP A 74 -5.89 0.94 27.25
C ASP A 74 -5.47 -0.31 26.45
N THR A 75 -6.14 -1.45 26.67
CA THR A 75 -5.90 -2.67 25.90
C THR A 75 -6.51 -2.60 24.51
N GLU A 76 -7.71 -2.03 24.36
CA GLU A 76 -8.34 -1.80 23.05
C GLU A 76 -7.47 -0.88 22.18
N GLU A 77 -7.00 0.24 22.74
CA GLU A 77 -6.11 1.18 22.05
C GLU A 77 -4.82 0.51 21.58
N LYS A 78 -4.23 -0.36 22.41
CA LYS A 78 -3.01 -1.12 22.04
C LYS A 78 -3.27 -2.12 20.93
N ILE A 79 -4.44 -2.78 20.92
CA ILE A 79 -4.81 -3.72 19.86
C ILE A 79 -4.99 -2.97 18.53
N ILE A 80 -5.72 -1.85 18.54
CA ILE A 80 -5.92 -1.01 17.35
C ILE A 80 -4.58 -0.52 16.82
N ALA A 81 -3.72 0.03 17.69
CA ALA A 81 -2.38 0.48 17.29
C ALA A 81 -1.51 -0.63 16.70
N LEU A 82 -1.64 -1.86 17.21
CA LEU A 82 -0.93 -3.02 16.66
C LEU A 82 -1.44 -3.38 15.26
N ILE A 83 -2.76 -3.40 15.05
CA ILE A 83 -3.38 -3.70 13.75
C ILE A 83 -3.03 -2.62 12.72
N ASP A 84 -3.05 -1.35 13.11
CA ASP A 84 -2.60 -0.24 12.28
C ASP A 84 -1.13 -0.39 11.90
N GLY A 85 -0.28 -0.82 12.85
CA GLY A 85 1.13 -1.11 12.60
C GLY A 85 1.32 -2.24 11.58
N ILE A 86 0.57 -3.33 11.71
CA ILE A 86 0.58 -4.46 10.76
C ILE A 86 0.14 -3.98 9.36
N THR A 87 -0.94 -3.19 9.29
CA THR A 87 -1.48 -2.62 8.04
C THR A 87 -0.46 -1.70 7.37
N ALA A 88 0.16 -0.81 8.13
CA ALA A 88 1.21 0.06 7.62
C ALA A 88 2.41 -0.74 7.09
N GLU A 89 2.87 -1.74 7.83
CA GLU A 89 4.07 -2.50 7.49
C GLU A 89 3.85 -3.45 6.30
N LEU A 90 2.65 -4.04 6.16
CA LEU A 90 2.40 -5.10 5.17
C LEU A 90 1.56 -4.64 3.97
N ILE A 91 0.57 -3.76 4.18
CA ILE A 91 -0.41 -3.39 3.13
C ILE A 91 -0.03 -2.07 2.47
N LEU A 92 0.20 -1.02 3.25
CA LEU A 92 0.38 0.32 2.71
C LEU A 92 1.74 0.48 2.01
N PRO A 93 1.82 1.17 0.85
CA PRO A 93 3.08 1.46 0.19
C PRO A 93 3.93 2.41 1.05
N GLN A 94 5.20 2.07 1.23
CA GLN A 94 6.13 2.87 2.02
C GLN A 94 6.84 3.88 1.16
N LYS A 95 7.23 5.02 1.72
CA LYS A 95 8.21 5.88 1.07
C LYS A 95 9.58 5.23 1.14
N GLU A 96 10.36 5.34 0.07
CA GLU A 96 11.78 4.98 0.08
C GLU A 96 12.43 5.76 1.24
N LYS A 97 12.98 5.02 2.20
CA LYS A 97 13.76 5.64 3.28
C LYS A 97 14.96 6.28 2.61
N ALA A 98 15.17 7.58 2.82
CA ALA A 98 16.38 8.24 2.37
C ALA A 98 17.57 7.49 2.99
N VAL A 99 18.40 6.88 2.14
CA VAL A 99 19.69 6.36 2.58
C VAL A 99 20.56 7.59 2.83
N VAL A 100 20.72 7.92 4.11
CA VAL A 100 21.65 8.97 4.58
C VAL A 100 23.06 8.43 4.57
#